data_AF-A0AAT9RGC0-F1
#
_entry.id   AF-A0AAT9RGC0-F1
#
_cell.length_a   1.000
_cell.length_b   1.000
_cell.length_c   1.000
_cell.angle_alpha   90.00
_cell.angle_beta   90.00
_cell.angle_gamma   90.00
#
_symmetry.space_group_name_H-M   'P 1'
#
loop_
_entity.id
_entity.type
_entity.pdbx_description
1 polymer ?
#
loop_
_entity_poly.entity_id
_entity_poly.type
_entity_poly.pdbx_seq_one_letter_code
_entity_poly.pdbx_strand_id
1 'polypeptide(L)'
;MTSMERHPTVNHGTASVEGVSARSPRSPGAITSAAAARRHVRAFVGERWRSPAGPPTEEAMIDLILVVSELVTNAVRHGGGIAGFDVTLTAGGVRLSVRDHSAALPVGIHGPGVLPRAHEGSGYGWPLINRLCSEVDVERRTAGGKTISVLVPLT
;
A
#
# COMPACT_ATOMS: atom_id res chain seq x y z
N MET A 1 39.72 -61.88 -17.19
CA MET A 1 38.66 -61.84 -18.23
C MET A 1 37.33 -61.88 -17.48
N THR A 2 36.46 -60.87 -17.43
CA THR A 2 36.26 -59.67 -18.26
C THR A 2 35.48 -58.64 -17.43
N SER A 3 35.70 -57.37 -17.80
CA SER A 3 35.26 -56.14 -17.17
C SER A 3 33.82 -55.74 -17.52
N MET A 4 33.25 -54.85 -16.69
CA MET A 4 32.34 -53.72 -16.97
C MET A 4 31.17 -53.84 -17.98
N GLU A 5 29.96 -53.43 -17.54
CA GLU A 5 29.13 -52.34 -18.11
C GLU A 5 27.98 -52.02 -17.12
N ARG A 6 27.95 -50.85 -16.47
CA ARG A 6 27.34 -49.55 -16.83
C ARG A 6 25.79 -49.52 -16.86
N HIS A 7 25.25 -48.83 -15.83
CA HIS A 7 24.00 -48.05 -15.63
C HIS A 7 23.35 -47.39 -16.89
N PRO A 8 22.14 -46.76 -16.87
CA PRO A 8 21.12 -46.55 -15.79
C PRO A 8 19.61 -46.54 -16.23
N THR A 9 18.72 -46.17 -15.28
CA THR A 9 17.36 -45.55 -15.39
C THR A 9 16.20 -46.47 -15.83
N VAL A 10 14.99 -46.46 -15.24
CA VAL A 10 14.12 -45.34 -14.84
C VAL A 10 13.25 -45.78 -13.65
N ASN A 11 13.24 -45.06 -12.52
CA ASN A 11 12.20 -45.22 -11.51
C ASN A 11 11.09 -44.19 -11.76
N HIS A 12 9.88 -44.69 -12.03
CA HIS A 12 8.66 -43.90 -12.13
C HIS A 12 8.14 -43.63 -10.71
N GLY A 13 7.82 -42.38 -10.42
CA GLY A 13 7.22 -42.01 -9.14
C GLY A 13 7.42 -40.55 -8.81
N THR A 14 6.82 -39.69 -9.63
CA THR A 14 6.69 -38.25 -9.40
C THR A 14 6.05 -37.98 -8.04
N ALA A 15 6.86 -37.64 -7.04
CA ALA A 15 6.41 -36.93 -5.85
C ALA A 15 6.26 -35.44 -6.21
N SER A 16 5.14 -35.09 -6.84
CA SER A 16 4.73 -33.70 -6.98
C SER A 16 4.18 -33.25 -5.64
N VAL A 17 5.05 -32.72 -4.80
CA VAL A 17 4.66 -31.79 -3.72
C VAL A 17 4.13 -30.53 -4.40
N GLU A 18 2.82 -30.51 -4.65
CA GLU A 18 2.10 -29.27 -4.91
C GLU A 18 2.19 -28.43 -3.63
N GLY A 19 3.15 -27.51 -3.63
CA GLY A 19 3.18 -26.40 -2.70
C GLY A 19 1.94 -25.55 -2.94
N VAL A 20 0.82 -25.94 -2.33
CA VAL A 20 -0.26 -25.02 -2.02
C VAL A 20 0.41 -23.96 -1.15
N SER A 21 0.73 -22.82 -1.76
CA SER A 21 1.21 -21.63 -1.06
C SER A 21 0.14 -21.28 -0.05
N ALA A 22 0.32 -21.77 1.18
CA ALA A 22 -0.59 -21.57 2.29
C ALA A 22 -0.71 -20.07 2.48
N ARG A 23 -1.83 -19.52 2.00
CA ARG A 23 -2.18 -18.12 2.22
C ARG A 23 -2.26 -17.95 3.72
N SER A 24 -1.22 -17.35 4.31
CA SER A 24 -1.15 -17.14 5.75
C SER A 24 -2.47 -16.53 6.21
N PRO A 25 -3.06 -17.02 7.31
CA PRO A 25 -4.31 -16.48 7.81
C PRO A 25 -4.12 -14.98 8.01
N ARG A 26 -4.88 -14.17 7.28
CA ARG A 26 -4.83 -12.71 7.42
C ARG A 26 -5.25 -12.40 8.85
N SER A 27 -4.41 -11.67 9.59
CA SER A 27 -4.73 -11.25 10.94
C SER A 27 -6.13 -10.61 10.98
N PRO A 28 -7.04 -11.04 11.88
CA PRO A 28 -8.32 -10.37 12.07
C PRO A 28 -8.07 -8.89 12.36
N GLY A 29 -8.47 -8.01 11.44
CA GLY A 29 -8.17 -6.57 11.49
C GLY A 29 -7.30 -6.04 10.35
N ALA A 30 -6.75 -6.91 9.49
CA ALA A 30 -5.99 -6.47 8.32
C ALA A 30 -6.88 -5.67 7.35
N ILE A 31 -6.49 -4.41 7.09
CA ILE A 31 -7.10 -3.59 6.05
C ILE A 31 -6.73 -4.19 4.69
N THR A 32 -7.72 -4.63 3.92
CA THR A 32 -7.50 -5.24 2.59
C THR A 32 -8.22 -4.52 1.45
N SER A 33 -8.95 -3.44 1.74
CA SER A 33 -9.72 -2.69 0.73
C SER A 33 -9.85 -1.22 1.10
N ALA A 34 -10.08 -0.37 0.10
CA ALA A 34 -10.27 1.06 0.31
C ALA A 34 -11.49 1.35 1.20
N ALA A 35 -12.58 0.58 1.05
CA ALA A 35 -13.76 0.73 1.89
C ALA A 35 -13.47 0.43 3.38
N ALA A 36 -12.70 -0.63 3.66
CA ALA A 36 -12.28 -0.95 5.03
C ALA A 36 -11.36 0.14 5.61
N ALA A 37 -10.40 0.61 4.81
CA ALA A 37 -9.48 1.68 5.19
C ALA A 37 -10.21 2.98 5.54
N ARG A 38 -11.13 3.43 4.67
CA ARG A 38 -11.95 4.62 4.91
C ARG A 38 -12.74 4.52 6.21
N ARG A 39 -13.41 3.40 6.44
CA ARG A 39 -14.19 3.18 7.67
C ARG A 39 -13.29 3.23 8.91
N HIS A 40 -12.14 2.57 8.84
CA HIS A 40 -11.16 2.57 9.93
C HIS A 40 -10.65 3.98 10.24
N VAL A 41 -10.25 4.74 9.22
CA VAL A 41 -9.75 6.12 9.38
C VAL A 41 -10.83 7.06 9.90
N ARG A 42 -12.07 6.98 9.41
CA ARG A 42 -13.18 7.79 9.93
C ARG A 42 -13.43 7.52 11.42
N ALA A 43 -13.49 6.25 11.81
CA ALA A 43 -13.65 5.87 13.22
C ALA A 43 -12.48 6.37 14.07
N PHE A 44 -11.24 6.14 13.61
CA PHE A 44 -10.03 6.56 14.29
C PHE A 44 -10.00 8.08 14.55
N VAL A 45 -10.30 8.90 13.53
CA VAL A 45 -10.34 10.36 13.67
C VAL A 45 -11.50 10.79 14.56
N GLY A 46 -12.70 10.26 14.37
CA GLY A 46 -13.87 10.60 15.19
C GLY A 46 -13.67 10.28 16.68
N GLU A 47 -13.05 9.14 16.98
CA GLU A 47 -12.78 8.72 18.36
C GLU A 47 -11.67 9.54 19.01
N ARG A 48 -10.60 9.85 18.26
CA ARG A 48 -9.32 10.27 18.87
C ARG A 48 -8.91 11.71 18.58
N TRP A 49 -9.46 12.38 17.56
CA TRP A 49 -9.06 13.75 17.23
C TRP A 49 -9.51 14.74 18.28
N ARG A 50 -8.56 15.47 18.86
CA ARG A 50 -8.82 16.55 19.82
C ARG A 50 -7.88 17.71 19.47
N SER A 51 -8.45 18.86 19.09
CA SER A 51 -7.71 20.08 18.75
C SER A 51 -8.37 21.30 19.40
N PRO A 52 -7.59 22.29 19.88
CA PRO A 52 -8.14 23.57 20.34
C PRO A 52 -8.94 24.33 19.26
N ALA A 53 -8.64 24.09 17.98
CA ALA A 53 -9.35 24.68 16.85
C ALA A 53 -10.73 24.02 16.60
N GLY A 54 -11.05 22.94 17.31
CA GLY A 54 -12.31 22.21 17.16
C GLY A 54 -12.18 20.91 16.36
N PRO A 55 -13.32 20.31 15.95
CA PRO A 55 -13.32 19.13 15.10
C PRO A 55 -12.78 19.45 13.69
N PRO A 56 -12.33 18.44 12.93
CA PRO A 56 -11.91 18.67 11.55
C PRO A 56 -13.08 19.19 10.71
N THR A 57 -12.78 20.05 9.73
CA THR A 57 -13.79 20.51 8.77
C THR A 57 -14.27 19.35 7.90
N GLU A 58 -15.45 19.52 7.30
CA GLU A 58 -15.98 18.52 6.36
C GLU A 58 -15.06 18.35 5.15
N GLU A 59 -14.53 19.45 4.62
CA GLU A 59 -13.55 19.48 3.52
C GLU A 59 -12.31 18.65 3.86
N ALA A 60 -11.70 18.87 5.03
CA ALA A 60 -10.51 18.15 5.46
C ALA A 60 -10.77 16.64 5.65
N MET A 61 -11.96 16.28 6.14
CA MET A 61 -12.38 14.88 6.23
C MET A 61 -12.61 14.25 4.85
N ILE A 62 -13.10 15.00 3.87
CA ILE A 62 -13.24 14.53 2.48
C ILE A 62 -11.86 14.29 1.88
N ASP A 63 -10.95 15.26 2.02
CA ASP A 63 -9.58 15.19 1.49
C ASP A 63 -8.81 14.00 2.07
N LEU A 64 -8.85 13.81 3.39
CA LEU A 64 -8.29 12.64 4.06
C LEU A 64 -8.80 11.33 3.47
N ILE A 65 -10.11 11.26 3.24
CA ILE A 65 -10.76 10.02 2.78
C ILE A 65 -10.48 9.75 1.30
N LEU A 66 -10.28 10.80 0.49
CA LEU A 66 -9.78 10.68 -0.87
C LEU A 66 -8.35 10.14 -0.87
N VAL A 67 -7.43 10.74 -0.10
CA VAL A 67 -6.04 10.30 0.00
C VAL A 67 -5.94 8.83 0.44
N VAL A 68 -6.70 8.43 1.47
CA VAL A 68 -6.79 7.03 1.92
C VAL A 68 -7.24 6.10 0.80
N SER A 69 -8.24 6.52 0.03
CA SER A 69 -8.78 5.71 -1.07
C SER A 69 -7.76 5.52 -2.18
N GLU A 70 -7.07 6.59 -2.57
CA GLU A 70 -6.05 6.53 -3.62
C GLU A 70 -4.85 5.68 -3.19
N LEU A 71 -4.30 5.89 -1.98
CA LEU A 71 -3.17 5.10 -1.49
C LEU A 71 -3.48 3.61 -1.44
N VAL A 72 -4.65 3.27 -0.88
CA VAL A 72 -5.06 1.86 -0.74
C VAL A 72 -5.42 1.24 -2.09
N THR A 73 -6.07 1.99 -2.98
CA THR A 73 -6.37 1.52 -4.33
C THR A 73 -5.09 1.27 -5.11
N ASN A 74 -4.08 2.14 -4.96
CA ASN A 74 -2.77 1.95 -5.59
C ASN A 74 -2.04 0.72 -5.04
N ALA A 75 -2.05 0.52 -3.72
CA ALA A 75 -1.48 -0.68 -3.11
C ALA A 75 -2.16 -1.97 -3.60
N VAL A 76 -3.49 -1.97 -3.74
CA VAL A 76 -4.24 -3.14 -4.23
C VAL A 76 -4.02 -3.39 -5.72
N ARG A 77 -4.08 -2.35 -6.56
CA ARG A 77 -4.00 -2.48 -8.03
C ARG A 77 -2.57 -2.69 -8.53
N HIS A 78 -1.61 -1.98 -7.96
CA HIS A 78 -0.23 -1.91 -8.46
C HIS A 78 0.79 -2.46 -7.46
N GLY A 79 0.43 -2.49 -6.17
CA GLY A 79 1.31 -2.89 -5.08
C GLY A 79 1.31 -4.39 -4.76
N GLY A 80 0.51 -5.20 -5.46
CA GLY A 80 0.36 -6.62 -5.13
C GLY A 80 -0.44 -6.87 -3.83
N GLY A 81 -1.19 -5.87 -3.35
CA GLY A 81 -1.96 -5.92 -2.12
C GLY A 81 -1.34 -5.10 -0.98
N ILE A 82 -2.09 -4.96 0.10
CA ILE A 82 -1.71 -4.20 1.28
C ILE A 82 -0.94 -5.12 2.23
N ALA A 83 0.32 -4.78 2.47
CA ALA A 83 1.22 -5.47 3.40
C ALA A 83 1.25 -4.82 4.80
N GLY A 84 0.73 -3.60 4.91
CA GLY A 84 0.66 -2.85 6.17
C GLY A 84 -0.15 -1.56 5.99
N PHE A 85 -0.83 -1.14 7.05
CA PHE A 85 -1.65 0.07 7.06
C PHE A 85 -1.62 0.66 8.47
N ASP A 86 -0.98 1.81 8.62
CA ASP A 86 -0.80 2.49 9.90
C ASP A 86 -1.39 3.90 9.83
N VAL A 87 -2.01 4.32 10.94
CA VAL A 87 -2.63 5.64 11.09
C VAL A 87 -2.24 6.21 12.44
N THR A 88 -1.74 7.43 12.44
CA THR A 88 -1.40 8.16 13.67
C THR A 88 -1.87 9.61 13.58
N LEU A 89 -2.25 10.18 14.72
CA LEU A 89 -2.56 11.61 14.80
C LEU A 89 -1.29 12.40 15.07
N THR A 90 -1.22 13.58 14.47
CA THR A 90 -0.18 14.59 14.70
C THR A 90 -0.85 15.89 15.15
N ALA A 91 -0.06 16.89 15.55
CA ALA A 91 -0.58 18.22 15.86
C ALA A 91 -1.30 18.89 14.67
N GLY A 92 -0.89 18.58 13.44
CA GLY A 92 -1.42 19.21 12.21
C GLY A 92 -2.40 18.36 11.39
N GLY A 93 -2.63 17.09 11.75
CA GLY A 93 -3.46 16.20 10.95
C GLY A 93 -3.17 14.71 11.15
N VAL A 94 -3.38 13.91 10.10
CA VAL A 94 -3.23 12.45 10.12
C VAL A 94 -2.02 12.02 9.32
N ARG A 95 -1.12 11.27 9.97
CA ARG A 95 -0.04 10.54 9.28
C ARG A 95 -0.51 9.13 8.95
N LEU A 96 -0.47 8.82 7.66
CA LEU A 96 -0.87 7.54 7.08
C LEU A 96 0.34 6.87 6.44
N SER A 97 0.55 5.60 6.75
CA SER A 97 1.57 4.77 6.09
C SER A 97 0.92 3.54 5.49
N VAL A 98 1.04 3.38 4.17
CA VAL A 98 0.57 2.20 3.45
C VAL A 98 1.77 1.45 2.88
N ARG A 99 1.89 0.18 3.26
CA ARG A 99 2.91 -0.72 2.74
C ARG A 99 2.30 -1.65 1.71
N ASP A 100 3.01 -1.85 0.62
CA ASP A 100 2.66 -2.84 -0.40
C ASP A 100 3.87 -3.72 -0.77
N HIS A 101 3.59 -4.81 -1.49
CA HIS A 101 4.58 -5.82 -1.84
C HIS A 101 5.45 -5.45 -3.05
N SER A 102 5.14 -4.35 -3.74
CA SER A 102 5.84 -3.92 -4.96
C SER A 102 6.86 -2.82 -4.66
N ALA A 103 8.09 -3.01 -5.14
CA ALA A 103 9.10 -1.95 -5.11
C ALA A 103 8.90 -0.91 -6.23
N ALA A 104 7.89 -1.07 -7.10
CA ALA A 104 7.58 -0.11 -8.15
C ALA A 104 7.11 1.22 -7.53
N LEU A 105 7.73 2.31 -7.96
CA LEU A 105 7.34 3.66 -7.55
C LEU A 105 6.03 4.07 -8.25
N PRO A 106 5.20 4.91 -7.60
CA PRO A 106 4.05 5.52 -8.24
C PRO A 106 4.42 6.18 -9.58
N VAL A 107 3.63 5.87 -10.62
CA VAL A 107 3.71 6.56 -11.91
C VAL A 107 3.33 8.03 -11.67
N GLY A 108 4.23 8.95 -11.99
CA GLY A 108 4.06 10.37 -11.66
C GLY A 108 4.98 10.91 -10.57
N ILE A 109 5.78 10.07 -9.90
CA ILE A 109 6.99 10.55 -9.21
C ILE A 109 7.96 11.02 -10.28
N HIS A 110 7.77 12.26 -10.70
CA HIS A 110 8.76 12.98 -11.46
C HIS A 110 9.37 14.02 -10.53
N GLY A 111 10.65 14.30 -10.70
CA GLY A 111 11.26 15.49 -10.08
C GLY A 111 10.42 16.74 -10.39
N PRO A 112 10.57 17.82 -9.60
CA PRO A 112 9.74 19.00 -9.73
C PRO A 112 9.63 19.48 -11.19
N GLY A 113 8.41 19.52 -11.74
CA GLY A 113 8.11 20.13 -13.04
C GLY A 113 7.59 19.24 -14.19
N VAL A 114 7.36 17.93 -14.01
CA VAL A 114 6.85 17.07 -15.11
C VAL A 114 5.43 16.59 -14.84
N LEU A 115 4.47 17.10 -15.62
CA LEU A 115 3.09 16.61 -15.64
C LEU A 115 2.99 15.26 -16.37
N PRO A 116 2.22 14.28 -15.85
CA PRO A 116 2.00 13.00 -16.53
C PRO A 116 1.30 13.17 -17.89
N ARG A 117 1.66 12.33 -18.87
CA ARG A 117 0.93 12.24 -20.15
C ARG A 117 -0.45 11.60 -19.91
N ALA A 118 -1.50 12.30 -20.31
CA ALA A 118 -2.89 12.05 -19.92
C ALA A 118 -3.58 10.79 -20.51
N HIS A 119 -2.85 9.80 -21.06
CA HIS A 119 -3.47 8.71 -21.84
C HIS A 119 -3.11 7.28 -21.42
N GLU A 120 -2.64 7.08 -20.18
CA GLU A 120 -2.49 5.74 -19.57
C GLU A 120 -3.35 5.60 -18.29
N GLY A 121 -4.68 5.67 -18.45
CA GLY A 121 -5.70 5.04 -17.60
C GLY A 121 -5.74 5.19 -16.06
N SER A 122 -4.80 5.87 -15.38
CA SER A 122 -4.69 5.84 -13.89
C SER A 122 -4.03 7.07 -13.25
N GLY A 123 -3.75 8.13 -14.02
CA GLY A 123 -2.79 9.18 -13.65
C GLY A 123 -3.21 10.26 -12.65
N TYR A 124 -4.38 10.18 -12.01
CA TYR A 124 -4.84 11.23 -11.08
C TYR A 124 -4.46 11.00 -9.62
N GLY A 125 -4.21 9.76 -9.20
CA GLY A 125 -4.00 9.43 -7.79
C GLY A 125 -2.77 10.12 -7.20
N TRP A 126 -1.65 10.14 -7.93
CA TRP A 126 -0.41 10.76 -7.44
C TRP A 126 -0.44 12.30 -7.41
N PRO A 127 -0.90 13.01 -8.47
CA PRO A 127 -1.12 14.45 -8.38
C PRO A 127 -2.09 14.86 -7.27
N LEU A 128 -3.13 14.06 -7.01
CA LEU A 128 -4.07 14.31 -5.91
C LEU A 128 -3.37 14.19 -4.55
N ILE A 129 -2.60 13.13 -4.33
CA ILE A 129 -1.82 12.93 -3.10
C ILE A 129 -0.87 14.11 -2.86
N ASN A 130 -0.12 14.54 -3.88
CA ASN A 130 0.80 15.69 -3.75
C ASN A 130 0.09 17.01 -3.47
N ARG A 131 -1.16 17.17 -3.90
CA ARG A 131 -1.95 18.38 -3.64
C ARG A 131 -2.51 18.42 -2.23
N LEU A 132 -3.00 17.29 -1.73
CA LEU A 132 -3.75 17.21 -0.47
C LEU A 132 -2.87 16.91 0.74
N CYS A 133 -1.66 16.39 0.52
CA CYS A 133 -0.73 16.07 1.61
C CYS A 133 0.30 17.18 1.78
N SER A 134 0.62 17.52 3.02
CA SER A 134 1.71 18.46 3.34
C SER A 134 3.09 17.79 3.34
N GLU A 135 3.13 16.47 3.60
CA GLU A 135 4.33 15.65 3.52
C GLU A 135 4.00 14.37 2.75
N VAL A 136 4.93 13.94 1.89
CA VAL A 136 4.86 12.67 1.16
C VAL A 136 6.26 12.06 1.14
N ASP A 137 6.39 10.85 1.66
CA ASP A 137 7.62 10.06 1.67
C ASP A 137 7.38 8.67 1.07
N VAL A 138 8.37 8.18 0.33
CA VAL A 138 8.32 6.87 -0.33
C VAL A 138 9.60 6.10 -0.05
N GLU A 139 9.50 5.12 0.85
CA GLU A 139 10.63 4.30 1.25
C GLU A 139 10.55 2.92 0.59
N ARG A 140 11.55 2.55 -0.21
CA ARG A 140 11.71 1.17 -0.69
C ARG A 140 12.31 0.32 0.42
N ARG A 141 11.78 -0.88 0.62
CA ARG A 141 12.26 -1.78 1.68
C ARG A 141 13.31 -2.75 1.14
N THR A 142 14.32 -3.03 1.95
CA THR A 142 15.43 -3.95 1.61
C THR A 142 14.97 -5.37 1.32
N ALA A 143 13.90 -5.84 1.97
CA ALA A 143 13.29 -7.15 1.75
C ALA A 143 12.26 -7.19 0.59
N GLY A 144 12.14 -6.10 -0.18
CA GLY A 144 11.11 -5.93 -1.21
C GLY A 144 9.87 -5.18 -0.72
N GLY A 145 9.12 -4.62 -1.66
CA GLY A 145 7.99 -3.72 -1.39
C GLY A 145 8.40 -2.28 -1.12
N LYS A 146 7.40 -1.44 -0.82
CA LYS A 146 7.59 -0.04 -0.44
C LYS A 146 6.61 0.36 0.66
N THR A 147 6.93 1.44 1.35
CA THR A 147 6.01 2.15 2.25
C THR A 147 5.85 3.57 1.74
N ILE A 148 4.60 3.98 1.52
CA ILE A 148 4.26 5.37 1.21
C ILE A 148 3.68 5.97 2.49
N SER A 149 4.32 7.03 2.98
CA SER A 149 3.89 7.77 4.16
C SER A 149 3.45 9.16 3.77
N VAL A 150 2.29 9.60 4.24
CA VAL A 150 1.77 10.94 3.96
C VAL A 150 1.28 11.62 5.23
N LEU A 151 1.36 12.94 5.27
CA LEU A 151 0.67 13.77 6.26
C LEU A 151 -0.48 14.52 5.58
N VAL A 152 -1.71 14.25 5.99
CA VAL A 152 -2.90 14.98 5.52
C VAL A 152 -3.34 15.97 6.60
N PRO A 153 -3.38 17.28 6.32
CA PRO A 153 -3.86 18.28 7.27
C PRO A 153 -5.32 18.07 7.69
N LEU A 154 -5.64 18.34 8.96
CA LEU A 154 -7.03 18.34 9.46
C LEU A 154 -7.47 19.70 10.07
N THR A 155 -6.67 20.74 9.86
CA THR A 155 -6.83 22.09 10.42
C THR A 155 -6.71 23.15 9.34
#